data_AF-A0A3Q3BQK3-F1
#
_entry.id   AF-A0A3Q3BQK3-F1
#
_cell.length_a   1.000
_cell.length_b   1.000
_cell.length_c   1.000
_cell.angle_alpha   90.00
_cell.angle_beta   90.00
_cell.angle_gamma   90.00
#
_symmetry.space_group_name_H-M   'P 1'
#
loop_
_entity.id
_entity.type
_entity.pdbx_description
1 polymer ?
#
loop_
_entity_poly.entity_id
_entity_poly.type
_entity_poly.pdbx_seq_one_letter_code
_entity_poly.pdbx_strand_id
1 'polypeptide(L)'
;MFVYQGPKGESIVGPPGPVGPPGQDGAPGFGRPGPRGPPGPAGPPGPAPAYGSGMCAFMRETLLHLIALNAPLKGDMRGIRGADFQCYQQARSVGLTSTYRAFLSSHLQDLATIVRKADRVDLPVVNLRGDVLFSSWASIFSGNGGMFNPSTPIYSFDGHNVMTDSKLIWHGSSTVGIRLTSNYCEAWRTADMAVTGQASLLQTGRLLGQHARSCSNHYMVLCIENTYVASKFFRLGF
;
A
#
# COMPACT_ATOMS: atom_id res chain seq x y z
N MET A 1 36.55 -10.64 2.40
CA MET A 1 35.41 -10.90 3.29
C MET A 1 35.60 -10.01 4.50
N PHE A 2 34.91 -8.87 4.56
CA PHE A 2 35.01 -7.94 5.70
C PHE A 2 33.64 -7.88 6.36
N VAL A 3 33.60 -8.31 7.63
CA VAL A 3 32.41 -8.36 8.48
C VAL A 3 32.34 -7.04 9.24
N TYR A 4 31.28 -6.26 9.06
CA TYR A 4 31.01 -5.10 9.91
C TYR A 4 30.18 -5.54 11.12
N GLN A 5 30.78 -5.46 12.29
CA GLN A 5 30.15 -5.68 13.59
C GLN A 5 29.43 -4.38 14.00
N GLY A 6 28.11 -4.44 14.18
CA GLY A 6 27.31 -3.29 14.63
C GLY A 6 27.57 -2.92 16.10
N PRO A 7 27.23 -1.69 16.52
CA PRO A 7 27.56 -1.18 17.84
C PRO A 7 26.83 -1.93 18.97
N LYS A 8 27.56 -2.13 20.08
CA LYS A 8 27.12 -2.78 21.31
C LYS A 8 26.13 -1.87 22.04
N GLY A 9 24.91 -2.37 22.30
CA GLY A 9 23.87 -1.63 23.00
C GLY A 9 24.27 -1.24 24.42
N GLU A 10 23.96 -0.01 24.82
CA GLU A 10 24.17 0.49 26.18
C GLU A 10 23.22 -0.19 27.17
N SER A 11 23.77 -0.61 28.32
CA SER A 11 23.04 -1.26 29.39
C SER A 11 22.34 -0.20 30.24
N ILE A 12 21.01 -0.18 30.23
CA ILE A 12 20.23 0.70 31.10
C ILE A 12 20.25 0.15 32.54
N VAL A 13 20.94 0.85 33.43
CA VAL A 13 20.87 0.57 34.88
C VAL A 13 19.50 1.06 35.36
N GLY A 14 18.68 0.15 35.88
CA GLY A 14 17.36 0.50 36.43
C GLY A 14 17.47 1.42 37.64
N PRO A 15 16.39 2.19 37.96
CA PRO A 15 16.40 3.07 39.12
C PRO A 15 16.64 2.27 40.42
N PRO A 16 17.35 2.85 41.41
CA PRO A 16 17.51 2.22 42.71
C PRO A 16 16.16 1.90 43.35
N GLY A 17 16.05 0.71 43.95
CA GLY A 17 14.85 0.30 44.67
C GLY A 17 14.52 1.22 45.85
N PRO A 18 13.26 1.21 46.34
CA PRO A 18 12.85 2.03 47.48
C PRO A 18 13.63 1.67 48.74
N VAL A 19 13.94 2.70 49.55
CA VAL A 19 14.57 2.53 50.86
C VAL A 19 13.63 1.74 51.78
N GLY A 20 14.14 0.68 52.40
CA GLY A 20 13.37 -0.13 53.35
C GLY A 20 12.92 0.68 54.57
N PRO A 21 11.89 0.23 55.30
CA PRO A 21 11.38 0.95 56.47
C PRO A 21 12.47 1.10 57.55
N PRO A 22 12.48 2.23 58.29
CA PRO A 22 13.38 2.40 59.43
C PRO A 22 13.22 1.27 60.45
N GLY A 23 14.35 0.79 60.98
CA GLY A 23 14.34 -0.16 62.09
C GLY A 23 13.72 0.47 63.34
N GLN A 24 13.12 -0.36 64.21
CA GLN A 24 12.56 0.10 65.48
C GLN A 24 13.67 0.65 66.39
N ASP A 25 13.34 1.69 67.15
CA ASP A 25 14.25 2.31 68.11
C ASP A 25 14.66 1.30 69.20
N GLY A 26 15.97 1.11 69.37
CA GLY A 26 16.52 0.24 70.41
C GLY A 26 16.43 0.88 71.80
N ALA A 27 16.28 0.06 72.84
CA ALA A 27 16.31 0.50 74.23
C ALA A 27 17.68 1.13 74.60
N PRO A 28 17.74 2.06 75.57
CA PRO A 28 18.95 2.86 75.83
C PRO A 28 20.02 2.01 76.52
N GLY A 29 21.12 1.74 75.81
CA GLY A 29 22.31 1.09 76.36
C GLY A 29 23.41 0.92 75.31
N PHE A 30 24.66 1.15 75.69
CA PHE A 30 25.85 1.11 74.82
C PHE A 30 26.01 -0.25 74.11
N GLY A 31 25.46 -0.37 72.90
CA GLY A 31 25.64 -1.51 71.99
C GLY A 31 26.11 -1.02 70.63
N ARG A 32 27.23 -1.55 70.14
CA ARG A 32 27.74 -1.24 68.80
C ARG A 32 26.70 -1.65 67.74
N PRO A 33 26.44 -0.83 66.69
CA PRO A 33 25.56 -1.23 65.60
C PRO A 33 26.01 -2.56 65.01
N GLY A 34 25.09 -3.52 64.90
CA GLY A 34 25.35 -4.81 64.28
C GLY A 34 25.68 -4.67 62.79
N PRO A 35 26.45 -5.60 62.21
CA PRO A 35 26.77 -5.56 60.79
C PRO A 35 25.49 -5.61 59.94
N ARG A 36 25.47 -4.83 58.87
CA ARG A 36 24.35 -4.79 57.92
C ARG A 36 24.17 -6.19 57.29
N GLY A 37 22.94 -6.70 57.30
CA GLY A 37 22.61 -7.98 56.68
C GLY A 37 22.92 -8.00 55.17
N PRO A 38 23.12 -9.18 54.57
CA PRO A 38 23.36 -9.30 53.14
C PRO A 38 22.19 -8.72 52.32
N PRO A 39 22.46 -8.16 51.12
CA PRO A 39 21.40 -7.74 50.21
C PRO A 39 20.42 -8.88 49.92
N GLY A 40 19.13 -8.58 49.88
CA GLY A 40 18.10 -9.55 49.51
C GLY A 40 18.28 -10.04 48.07
N PRO A 41 17.70 -11.21 47.71
CA PRO A 41 17.72 -11.70 46.34
C PRO A 41 17.06 -10.71 45.38
N ALA A 42 17.53 -10.69 44.12
CA ALA A 42 16.92 -9.89 43.07
C ALA A 42 15.45 -10.31 42.89
N GLY A 43 14.55 -9.33 42.78
CA GLY A 43 13.14 -9.58 42.49
C GLY A 43 12.96 -10.27 41.12
N PRO A 44 11.82 -10.95 40.90
CA PRO A 44 11.52 -11.54 39.60
C PRO A 44 11.52 -10.47 38.49
N PRO A 45 11.89 -10.83 37.25
CA PRO A 45 11.80 -9.91 36.12
C PRO A 45 10.39 -9.33 36.02
N GLY A 46 10.28 -8.00 36.02
CA GLY A 46 9.01 -7.33 35.78
C GLY A 46 8.46 -7.68 34.40
N PRO A 47 7.12 -7.70 34.22
CA PRO A 47 6.53 -7.89 32.90
C PRO A 47 7.09 -6.85 31.93
N ALA A 48 7.42 -7.28 30.71
CA ALA A 48 8.01 -6.43 29.69
C ALA A 48 7.12 -5.18 29.48
N PRO A 49 7.72 -3.98 29.34
CA PRO A 49 6.95 -2.81 28.98
C PRO A 49 6.33 -3.07 27.61
N ALA A 50 5.01 -2.92 27.51
CA ALA A 50 4.29 -2.85 26.25
C ALA A 50 4.76 -1.59 25.50
N TYR A 51 5.92 -1.68 24.87
CA TYR A 51 6.37 -0.72 23.90
C TYR A 51 5.37 -0.70 22.76
N GLY A 52 4.67 0.42 22.62
CA GLY A 52 4.25 0.84 21.29
C GLY A 52 2.75 0.95 21.03
N SER A 53 1.90 1.13 22.03
CA SER A 53 0.57 1.74 21.82
C SER A 53 0.63 3.23 21.40
N GLY A 54 1.80 3.70 20.96
CA GLY A 54 2.02 4.98 20.27
C GLY A 54 2.25 4.85 18.76
N MET A 55 2.35 3.63 18.20
CA MET A 55 2.42 3.41 16.75
C MET A 55 1.04 3.40 16.07
N CYS A 56 -0.06 3.37 16.84
CA CYS A 56 -1.40 3.36 16.28
C CYS A 56 -1.99 4.76 15.95
N ALA A 57 -1.37 5.85 16.39
CA ALA A 57 -1.82 7.20 16.03
C ALA A 57 -1.14 7.77 14.75
N PHE A 58 -0.18 7.04 14.17
CA PHE A 58 0.52 7.39 12.93
C PHE A 58 0.02 6.63 11.70
N MET A 59 -0.91 5.67 11.85
CA MET A 59 -1.69 5.10 10.74
C MET A 59 -2.78 6.09 10.29
N ARG A 60 -2.37 7.21 9.72
CA ARG A 60 -3.27 7.92 8.79
C ARG A 60 -3.25 7.16 7.46
N GLU A 61 -4.23 6.28 7.30
CA GLU A 61 -4.74 5.76 6.02
C GLU A 61 -3.65 5.41 4.98
N THR A 62 -2.86 4.38 5.26
CA THR A 62 -1.99 3.78 4.23
C THR A 62 -2.85 2.89 3.33
N LEU A 63 -3.27 3.43 2.18
CA LEU A 63 -4.09 2.75 1.19
C LEU A 63 -3.59 3.09 -0.23
N LEU A 64 -3.98 2.27 -1.20
CA LEU A 64 -3.62 2.46 -2.61
C LEU A 64 -4.88 2.85 -3.39
N HIS A 65 -4.89 4.04 -3.98
CA HIS A 65 -6.03 4.46 -4.79
C HIS A 65 -5.95 3.87 -6.21
N LEU A 66 -7.05 3.26 -6.65
CA LEU A 66 -7.30 2.82 -8.02
C LEU A 66 -8.41 3.69 -8.63
N ILE A 67 -8.02 4.54 -9.58
CA ILE A 67 -8.87 5.60 -10.15
C ILE A 67 -8.81 5.50 -11.68
N ALA A 68 -9.89 5.77 -12.39
CA ALA A 68 -9.89 5.76 -13.86
C ALA A 68 -9.43 7.09 -14.46
N LEU A 69 -8.95 7.04 -15.70
CA LEU A 69 -8.88 8.24 -16.54
C LEU A 69 -10.30 8.76 -16.87
N ASN A 70 -10.40 10.05 -17.11
CA ASN A 70 -11.67 10.75 -17.38
C ASN A 70 -12.29 10.41 -18.75
N ALA A 71 -11.51 9.79 -19.66
CA ALA A 71 -11.98 9.44 -21.00
C ALA A 71 -11.44 8.07 -21.44
N PRO A 72 -12.23 7.30 -22.22
CA PRO A 72 -11.79 6.01 -22.74
C PRO A 72 -10.74 6.20 -23.85
N LEU A 73 -9.78 5.28 -23.91
CA LEU A 73 -8.65 5.33 -24.83
C LEU A 73 -8.63 4.12 -25.78
N LYS A 74 -8.10 4.34 -26.98
CA LYS A 74 -7.69 3.27 -27.89
C LYS A 74 -6.41 2.61 -27.40
N GLY A 75 -6.00 1.53 -28.07
CA GLY A 75 -4.75 0.83 -27.81
C GLY A 75 -3.50 1.70 -28.03
N ASP A 76 -3.52 2.66 -28.95
CA ASP A 76 -2.41 3.59 -29.16
C ASP A 76 -2.44 4.72 -28.13
N MET A 77 -1.74 4.48 -27.02
CA MET A 77 -1.55 5.44 -25.94
C MET A 77 -0.16 6.06 -25.98
N ARG A 78 0.53 6.03 -27.14
CA ARG A 78 1.96 6.38 -27.27
C ARG A 78 2.84 5.51 -26.37
N GLY A 79 2.45 4.24 -26.22
CA GLY A 79 3.05 3.27 -25.32
C GLY A 79 2.75 3.51 -23.85
N ILE A 80 3.31 2.65 -22.98
CA ILE A 80 3.08 2.73 -21.53
C ILE A 80 3.44 4.09 -20.92
N ARG A 81 4.42 4.80 -21.49
CA ARG A 81 4.83 6.13 -21.01
C ARG A 81 3.75 7.18 -21.24
N GLY A 82 3.03 7.12 -22.36
CA GLY A 82 1.92 8.05 -22.61
C GLY A 82 0.72 7.76 -21.71
N ALA A 83 0.42 6.49 -21.45
CA ALA A 83 -0.60 6.10 -20.46
C ALA A 83 -0.24 6.55 -19.04
N ASP A 84 1.00 6.29 -18.58
CA ASP A 84 1.51 6.77 -17.29
C ASP A 84 1.44 8.29 -17.18
N PHE A 85 1.78 9.01 -18.25
CA PHE A 85 1.72 10.48 -18.28
C PHE A 85 0.29 11.01 -18.13
N GLN A 86 -0.70 10.37 -18.75
CA GLN A 86 -2.11 10.77 -18.56
C GLN A 86 -2.57 10.56 -17.11
N CYS A 87 -2.23 9.43 -16.51
CA CYS A 87 -2.53 9.17 -15.09
C CYS A 87 -1.92 10.25 -14.18
N TYR A 88 -0.64 10.57 -14.41
CA TYR A 88 0.06 11.62 -13.67
C TYR A 88 -0.62 12.98 -13.84
N GLN A 89 -0.90 13.39 -15.08
CA GLN A 89 -1.46 14.70 -15.37
C GLN A 89 -2.86 14.88 -14.76
N GLN A 90 -3.74 13.89 -14.90
CA GLN A 90 -5.10 13.97 -14.38
C GLN A 90 -5.12 13.95 -12.85
N ALA A 91 -4.31 13.10 -12.20
CA ALA A 91 -4.17 13.11 -10.75
C ALA A 91 -3.77 14.51 -10.23
N ARG A 92 -2.80 15.17 -10.88
CA ARG A 92 -2.36 16.52 -10.49
C ARG A 92 -3.43 17.58 -10.70
N SER A 93 -4.23 17.45 -11.75
CA SER A 93 -5.32 18.40 -12.05
C SER A 93 -6.39 18.45 -10.97
N VAL A 94 -6.55 17.35 -10.22
CA VAL A 94 -7.50 17.23 -9.09
C VAL A 94 -6.81 17.32 -7.72
N GLY A 95 -5.55 17.78 -7.70
CA GLY A 95 -4.81 18.06 -6.46
C GLY A 95 -4.22 16.83 -5.77
N LEU A 96 -4.28 15.64 -6.39
CA LEU A 96 -3.65 14.45 -5.84
C LEU A 96 -2.12 14.55 -5.95
N THR A 97 -1.45 14.29 -4.84
CA THR A 97 -0.02 14.54 -4.67
C THR A 97 0.87 13.32 -4.84
N SER A 98 0.29 12.12 -4.77
CA SER A 98 0.97 10.85 -5.02
C SER A 98 1.33 10.65 -6.49
N THR A 99 2.11 9.60 -6.77
CA THR A 99 2.46 9.21 -8.14
C THR A 99 1.53 8.10 -8.62
N TYR A 100 0.81 8.36 -9.71
CA TYR A 100 -0.07 7.40 -10.35
C TYR A 100 0.56 6.82 -11.61
N ARG A 101 0.36 5.52 -11.82
CA ARG A 101 0.78 4.78 -13.01
C ARG A 101 -0.38 4.05 -13.64
N ALA A 102 -0.35 3.85 -14.95
CA ALA A 102 -1.37 3.12 -15.66
C ALA A 102 -1.42 1.66 -15.21
N PHE A 103 -2.62 1.15 -14.94
CA PHE A 103 -2.91 -0.23 -14.59
C PHE A 103 -2.86 -1.10 -15.85
N LEU A 104 -1.68 -1.19 -16.47
CA LEU A 104 -1.46 -1.90 -17.72
C LEU A 104 -0.16 -2.70 -17.64
N SER A 105 -0.17 -3.93 -18.15
CA SER A 105 1.08 -4.62 -18.49
C SER A 105 1.82 -3.87 -19.60
N SER A 106 3.14 -3.95 -19.64
CA SER A 106 3.97 -3.35 -20.69
C SER A 106 5.02 -4.33 -21.23
N HIS A 107 5.86 -3.87 -22.15
CA HIS A 107 6.92 -4.69 -22.75
C HIS A 107 7.88 -5.30 -21.72
N LEU A 108 8.24 -4.52 -20.68
CA LEU A 108 9.24 -4.89 -19.68
C LEU A 108 8.68 -5.07 -18.26
N GLN A 109 7.38 -4.86 -18.06
CA GLN A 109 6.78 -4.87 -16.73
C GLN A 109 5.45 -5.62 -16.75
N ASP A 110 5.34 -6.60 -15.85
CA ASP A 110 4.09 -7.27 -15.55
C ASP A 110 3.23 -6.39 -14.67
N LEU A 111 1.92 -6.39 -14.91
CA LEU A 111 0.94 -5.59 -14.17
C LEU A 111 1.07 -5.83 -12.67
N ALA A 112 1.16 -7.07 -12.21
CA ALA A 112 1.30 -7.42 -10.78
C ALA A 112 2.53 -6.78 -10.09
N THR A 113 3.50 -6.29 -10.88
CA THR A 113 4.74 -5.71 -10.37
C THR A 113 4.78 -4.19 -10.35
N ILE A 114 3.71 -3.51 -10.77
CA ILE A 114 3.65 -2.05 -10.80
C ILE A 114 3.84 -1.49 -9.39
N VAL A 115 3.08 -2.00 -8.40
CA VAL A 115 3.18 -1.61 -7.00
C VAL A 115 4.43 -2.21 -6.35
N ARG A 116 5.09 -1.44 -5.49
CA ARG A 116 6.30 -1.85 -4.75
C ARG A 116 6.04 -3.09 -3.92
N LYS A 117 7.03 -3.98 -3.83
CA LYS A 117 6.90 -5.28 -3.14
C LYS A 117 6.41 -5.16 -1.68
N ALA A 118 6.88 -4.16 -0.95
CA ALA A 118 6.52 -3.92 0.46
C ALA A 118 5.04 -3.58 0.65
N ASP A 119 4.43 -2.92 -0.35
CA ASP A 119 3.08 -2.39 -0.23
C ASP A 119 2.01 -3.38 -0.73
N ARG A 120 2.41 -4.58 -1.20
CA ARG A 120 1.49 -5.48 -1.92
C ARG A 120 0.52 -6.23 -1.04
N VAL A 121 0.88 -6.49 0.21
CA VAL A 121 0.16 -7.41 1.10
C VAL A 121 -0.66 -6.65 2.14
N ASP A 122 -0.11 -5.55 2.65
CA ASP A 122 -0.65 -4.88 3.83
C ASP A 122 -1.54 -3.67 3.50
N LEU A 123 -1.47 -3.14 2.26
CA LEU A 123 -2.24 -1.95 1.87
C LEU A 123 -3.49 -2.34 1.07
N PRO A 124 -4.70 -1.92 1.52
CA PRO A 124 -5.92 -2.12 0.76
C PRO A 124 -5.93 -1.24 -0.49
N VAL A 125 -6.64 -1.71 -1.52
CA VAL A 125 -6.88 -0.94 -2.75
C VAL A 125 -8.28 -0.34 -2.70
N VAL A 126 -8.36 0.97 -2.80
CA VAL A 126 -9.60 1.75 -2.66
C VAL A 126 -9.94 2.53 -3.92
N ASN A 127 -11.19 2.96 -4.08
CA ASN A 127 -11.59 3.89 -5.13
C ASN A 127 -11.23 5.36 -4.76
N LEU A 128 -11.61 6.32 -5.61
CA LEU A 128 -11.38 7.76 -5.37
C LEU A 128 -11.96 8.28 -4.04
N ARG A 129 -13.02 7.65 -3.52
CA ARG A 129 -13.72 8.07 -2.29
C ARG A 129 -13.22 7.35 -1.04
N GLY A 130 -12.26 6.44 -1.18
CA GLY A 130 -11.74 5.64 -0.06
C GLY A 130 -12.51 4.34 0.19
N ASP A 131 -13.51 3.99 -0.63
CA ASP A 131 -14.21 2.72 -0.48
C ASP A 131 -13.30 1.57 -0.93
N VAL A 132 -13.22 0.51 -0.12
CA VAL A 132 -12.37 -0.65 -0.40
C VAL A 132 -12.90 -1.44 -1.60
N LEU A 133 -12.04 -1.61 -2.61
CA LEU A 133 -12.25 -2.47 -3.77
C LEU A 133 -11.62 -3.85 -3.55
N PHE A 134 -10.40 -3.88 -2.99
CA PHE A 134 -9.65 -5.10 -2.71
C PHE A 134 -8.94 -5.00 -1.36
N SER A 135 -8.84 -6.13 -0.64
CA SER A 135 -8.15 -6.19 0.65
C SER A 135 -6.65 -5.92 0.54
N SER A 136 -6.04 -6.24 -0.60
CA SER A 136 -4.65 -5.89 -0.90
C SER A 136 -4.36 -5.94 -2.40
N TRP A 137 -3.24 -5.35 -2.83
CA TRP A 137 -2.78 -5.46 -4.21
C TRP A 137 -2.55 -6.91 -4.64
N ALA A 138 -1.95 -7.74 -3.78
CA ALA A 138 -1.70 -9.15 -4.05
C ALA A 138 -3.00 -9.94 -4.28
N SER A 139 -4.11 -9.57 -3.61
CA SER A 139 -5.39 -10.26 -3.74
C SER A 139 -5.98 -10.18 -5.16
N ILE A 140 -5.70 -9.10 -5.90
CA ILE A 140 -6.12 -8.92 -7.30
C ILE A 140 -5.57 -10.02 -8.20
N PHE A 141 -4.35 -10.50 -7.92
CA PHE A 141 -3.59 -11.42 -8.76
C PHE A 141 -3.56 -12.86 -8.22
N SER A 142 -4.51 -13.21 -7.34
CA SER A 142 -4.67 -14.56 -6.78
C SER A 142 -5.08 -15.63 -7.82
N GLY A 143 -5.33 -15.23 -9.07
CA GLY A 143 -5.80 -16.10 -10.15
C GLY A 143 -7.31 -16.14 -10.32
N ASN A 144 -8.08 -15.54 -9.40
CA ASN A 144 -9.54 -15.42 -9.51
C ASN A 144 -10.00 -14.33 -10.50
N GLY A 145 -9.07 -13.65 -11.18
CA GLY A 145 -9.36 -12.57 -12.13
C GLY A 145 -9.65 -11.22 -11.47
N GLY A 146 -9.14 -10.98 -10.26
CA GLY A 146 -9.36 -9.73 -9.54
C GLY A 146 -10.83 -9.55 -9.21
N MET A 147 -11.42 -10.55 -8.56
CA MET A 147 -12.84 -10.52 -8.20
C MET A 147 -13.11 -9.39 -7.18
N PHE A 148 -14.11 -8.56 -7.45
CA PHE A 148 -14.52 -7.44 -6.59
C PHE A 148 -16.04 -7.33 -6.52
N ASN A 149 -16.55 -6.57 -5.54
CA ASN A 149 -17.99 -6.30 -5.43
C ASN A 149 -18.41 -5.27 -6.50
N PRO A 150 -19.25 -5.64 -7.50
CA PRO A 150 -19.70 -4.71 -8.53
C PRO A 150 -20.53 -3.53 -7.99
N SER A 151 -21.03 -3.64 -6.76
CA SER A 151 -21.79 -2.57 -6.09
C SER A 151 -20.89 -1.43 -5.60
N THR A 152 -19.58 -1.67 -5.45
CA THR A 152 -18.61 -0.63 -5.08
C THR A 152 -18.10 0.05 -6.36
N PRO A 153 -18.42 1.33 -6.60
CA PRO A 153 -18.08 1.97 -7.86
C PRO A 153 -16.60 2.26 -8.00
N ILE A 154 -16.12 2.22 -9.25
CA ILE A 154 -14.83 2.79 -9.64
C ILE A 154 -15.11 4.18 -10.23
N TYR A 155 -14.37 5.18 -9.76
CA TYR A 155 -14.51 6.56 -10.20
C TYR A 155 -13.34 6.99 -11.08
N SER A 156 -13.59 7.87 -12.03
CA SER A 156 -12.57 8.65 -12.74
C SER A 156 -12.05 9.81 -11.89
N PHE A 157 -10.94 10.44 -12.27
CA PHE A 157 -10.38 11.57 -11.52
C PHE A 157 -11.35 12.75 -11.36
N ASP A 158 -12.21 13.00 -12.35
CA ASP A 158 -13.27 14.01 -12.29
C ASP A 158 -14.53 13.58 -11.52
N GLY A 159 -14.55 12.35 -10.97
CA GLY A 159 -15.59 11.87 -10.06
C GLY A 159 -16.78 11.15 -10.72
N HIS A 160 -16.72 10.87 -12.02
CA HIS A 160 -17.75 10.09 -12.71
C HIS A 160 -17.66 8.59 -12.38
N ASN A 161 -18.83 7.94 -12.26
CA ASN A 161 -18.91 6.50 -12.02
C ASN A 161 -18.67 5.74 -13.34
N VAL A 162 -17.53 5.06 -13.44
CA VAL A 162 -17.16 4.33 -14.66
C VAL A 162 -18.06 3.12 -14.91
N MET A 163 -18.68 2.58 -13.86
CA MET A 163 -19.52 1.39 -13.95
C MET A 163 -20.79 1.61 -14.78
N THR A 164 -21.27 2.86 -14.89
CA THR A 164 -22.47 3.22 -15.68
C THR A 164 -22.13 3.51 -17.14
N ASP A 165 -21.02 4.21 -17.38
CA ASP A 165 -20.75 4.84 -18.67
C ASP A 165 -19.79 4.00 -19.53
N SER A 166 -18.85 3.27 -18.92
CA SER A 166 -17.82 2.51 -19.64
C SER A 166 -17.47 1.21 -18.94
N LYS A 167 -18.11 0.14 -19.42
CA LYS A 167 -18.12 -1.19 -18.78
C LYS A 167 -16.82 -1.98 -18.94
N LEU A 168 -15.93 -1.54 -19.82
CA LEU A 168 -14.71 -2.26 -20.21
C LEU A 168 -13.47 -1.46 -19.83
N ILE A 169 -12.46 -2.16 -19.32
CA ILE A 169 -11.14 -1.59 -19.01
C ILE A 169 -10.04 -2.34 -19.75
N TRP A 170 -9.00 -1.62 -20.18
CA TRP A 170 -7.77 -2.24 -20.67
C TRP A 170 -6.89 -2.71 -19.50
N HIS A 171 -6.16 -3.82 -19.67
CA HIS A 171 -5.11 -4.24 -18.74
C HIS A 171 -3.93 -5.00 -19.40
N GLY A 172 -4.18 -5.78 -20.47
CA GLY A 172 -3.11 -6.46 -21.22
C GLY A 172 -2.39 -7.59 -20.49
N SER A 173 -3.07 -8.23 -19.53
CA SER A 173 -2.47 -9.21 -18.61
C SER A 173 -3.33 -10.46 -18.43
N SER A 174 -2.71 -11.55 -17.98
CA SER A 174 -3.43 -12.74 -17.49
C SER A 174 -4.14 -12.47 -16.16
N THR A 175 -4.91 -13.44 -15.66
CA THR A 175 -5.61 -13.35 -14.36
C THR A 175 -4.68 -13.27 -13.14
N VAL A 176 -3.39 -13.56 -13.33
CA VAL A 176 -2.33 -13.43 -12.30
C VAL A 176 -1.42 -12.22 -12.57
N GLY A 177 -1.80 -11.35 -13.51
CA GLY A 177 -1.11 -10.09 -13.78
C GLY A 177 0.20 -10.21 -14.58
N ILE A 178 0.42 -11.33 -15.25
CA ILE A 178 1.55 -11.51 -16.18
C ILE A 178 1.19 -10.91 -17.53
N ARG A 179 2.12 -10.18 -18.16
CA ARG A 179 1.90 -9.57 -19.48
C ARG A 179 1.58 -10.60 -20.56
N LEU A 180 0.58 -10.28 -21.39
CA LEU A 180 0.23 -11.05 -22.57
C LEU A 180 0.78 -10.33 -23.80
N THR A 181 1.94 -10.75 -24.29
CA THR A 181 2.63 -10.07 -25.40
C THR A 181 1.85 -10.10 -26.71
N SER A 182 0.91 -11.04 -26.86
CA SER A 182 -0.02 -11.10 -27.99
C SER A 182 -1.27 -10.25 -27.80
N ASN A 183 -1.57 -9.76 -26.60
CA ASN A 183 -2.82 -9.10 -26.24
C ASN A 183 -2.58 -7.84 -25.39
N TYR A 184 -1.71 -6.96 -25.86
CA TYR A 184 -1.44 -5.66 -25.22
C TYR A 184 -1.21 -4.53 -26.23
N CYS A 185 -1.84 -4.61 -27.40
CA CYS A 185 -1.77 -3.59 -28.46
C CYS A 185 -0.33 -3.18 -28.82
N GLU A 186 0.55 -4.17 -29.02
CA GLU A 186 1.98 -3.96 -29.29
C GLU A 186 2.67 -3.04 -28.27
N ALA A 187 2.40 -3.33 -26.99
CA ALA A 187 2.78 -2.49 -25.85
C ALA A 187 2.17 -1.08 -25.93
N TRP A 188 0.88 -1.02 -26.27
CA TRP A 188 0.03 0.17 -26.34
C TRP A 188 0.47 1.23 -27.35
N ARG A 189 0.94 0.78 -28.52
CA ARG A 189 1.45 1.64 -29.60
C ARG A 189 0.65 1.56 -30.89
N THR A 190 -0.39 0.76 -30.92
CA THR A 190 -1.25 0.62 -32.10
C THR A 190 -2.72 0.66 -31.73
N ALA A 191 -3.50 1.25 -32.63
CA ALA A 191 -4.95 1.26 -32.60
C ALA A 191 -5.53 0.50 -33.82
N ASP A 192 -4.72 -0.36 -34.45
CA ASP A 192 -5.13 -1.18 -35.57
C ASP A 192 -6.31 -2.10 -35.19
N MET A 193 -7.23 -2.29 -36.13
CA MET A 193 -8.39 -3.12 -35.90
C MET A 193 -8.05 -4.61 -35.78
N ALA A 194 -7.00 -5.07 -36.47
CA ALA A 194 -6.56 -6.46 -36.52
C ALA A 194 -5.72 -6.87 -35.30
N VAL A 195 -5.18 -5.90 -34.57
CA VAL A 195 -4.41 -6.13 -33.34
C VAL A 195 -5.34 -6.13 -32.14
N THR A 196 -5.06 -7.02 -31.19
CA THR A 196 -5.86 -7.17 -29.97
C THR A 196 -5.13 -6.74 -28.70
N GLY A 197 -5.93 -6.31 -27.74
CA GLY A 197 -5.55 -6.07 -26.36
C GLY A 197 -6.43 -6.90 -25.42
N GLN A 198 -5.93 -7.17 -24.22
CA GLN A 198 -6.72 -7.81 -23.17
C GLN A 198 -7.47 -6.75 -22.35
N ALA A 199 -8.79 -6.93 -22.27
CA ALA A 199 -9.71 -6.08 -21.53
C ALA A 199 -10.60 -6.88 -20.57
N SER A 200 -11.16 -6.21 -19.57
CA SER A 200 -12.09 -6.80 -18.60
C SER A 200 -13.44 -6.09 -18.60
N LEU A 201 -14.53 -6.86 -18.51
CA LEU A 201 -15.87 -6.32 -18.25
C LEU A 201 -16.11 -6.18 -16.75
N LEU A 202 -16.19 -4.94 -16.25
CA LEU A 202 -16.39 -4.64 -14.84
C LEU A 202 -17.71 -5.19 -14.28
N GLN A 203 -18.73 -5.32 -15.13
CA GLN A 203 -20.04 -5.88 -14.77
C GLN A 203 -19.97 -7.36 -14.33
N THR A 204 -18.92 -8.08 -14.72
CA THR A 204 -18.71 -9.47 -14.29
C THR A 204 -18.12 -9.57 -12.89
N GLY A 205 -17.86 -8.42 -12.23
CA GLY A 205 -17.19 -8.35 -10.94
C GLY A 205 -15.74 -8.80 -10.99
N ARG A 206 -15.08 -8.64 -12.15
CA ARG A 206 -13.67 -9.01 -12.36
C ARG A 206 -12.90 -7.84 -12.95
N LEU A 207 -11.72 -7.57 -12.38
CA LEU A 207 -10.80 -6.55 -12.88
C LEU A 207 -9.86 -7.09 -13.97
N LEU A 208 -9.60 -8.40 -13.97
CA LEU A 208 -8.70 -9.10 -14.91
C LEU A 208 -9.45 -10.18 -15.69
N GLY A 209 -10.70 -9.92 -16.07
CA GLY A 209 -11.43 -10.73 -17.03
C GLY A 209 -10.64 -10.85 -18.34
N GLN A 210 -10.76 -11.98 -19.02
CA GLN A 210 -9.93 -12.29 -20.19
C GLN A 210 -10.76 -12.09 -21.47
N HIS A 211 -10.91 -10.83 -21.90
CA HIS A 211 -11.62 -10.50 -23.14
C HIS A 211 -10.70 -9.83 -24.15
N ALA A 212 -10.31 -10.58 -25.18
CA ALA A 212 -9.54 -10.04 -26.28
C ALA A 212 -10.43 -9.09 -27.09
N ARG A 213 -9.96 -7.86 -27.28
CA ARG A 213 -10.67 -6.80 -28.00
C ARG A 213 -9.75 -6.09 -28.97
N SER A 214 -10.33 -5.60 -30.05
CA SER A 214 -9.62 -4.80 -31.04
C SER A 214 -9.03 -3.54 -30.41
N CYS A 215 -7.78 -3.21 -30.73
CA CYS A 215 -7.08 -2.02 -30.24
C CYS A 215 -7.67 -0.73 -30.80
N SER A 216 -8.51 -0.81 -31.83
CA SER A 216 -9.27 0.31 -32.38
C SER A 216 -10.42 0.78 -31.47
N ASN A 217 -10.86 -0.06 -30.52
CA ASN A 217 -11.94 0.25 -29.58
C ASN A 217 -11.49 1.19 -28.46
N HIS A 218 -12.42 1.96 -27.90
CA HIS A 218 -12.17 2.86 -26.78
C HIS A 218 -12.65 2.22 -25.48
N TYR A 219 -11.74 2.00 -24.53
CA TYR A 219 -12.06 1.50 -23.20
C TYR A 219 -11.36 2.32 -22.12
N MET A 220 -11.86 2.21 -20.90
CA MET A 220 -11.29 2.94 -19.78
C MET A 220 -9.92 2.37 -19.39
N VAL A 221 -9.06 3.23 -18.88
CA VAL A 221 -7.76 2.85 -18.33
C VAL A 221 -7.75 3.27 -16.87
N LEU A 222 -7.34 2.35 -16.01
CA LEU A 222 -7.20 2.62 -14.59
C LEU A 222 -5.78 3.09 -14.28
N CYS A 223 -5.65 3.80 -13.17
CA CYS A 223 -4.44 4.39 -12.65
C CYS A 223 -4.30 3.97 -11.19
N ILE A 224 -3.15 3.39 -10.84
CA ILE A 224 -2.83 2.92 -9.50
C ILE A 224 -1.74 3.79 -8.90
N GLU A 225 -1.91 4.13 -7.63
CA GLU A 225 -0.88 4.76 -6.82
C GLU A 225 0.34 3.83 -6.66
N ASN A 226 1.54 4.30 -7.02
CA ASN A 226 2.77 3.50 -6.99
C ASN A 226 3.78 3.95 -5.91
N THR A 227 3.61 5.16 -5.39
CA THR A 227 4.51 5.68 -4.36
C THR A 227 3.72 6.54 -3.40
N TYR A 228 3.72 6.14 -2.13
CA TYR A 228 3.28 7.01 -1.07
C TYR A 228 4.22 8.21 -0.97
N VAL A 229 3.66 9.42 -1.08
CA VAL A 229 4.30 10.62 -0.55
C VAL A 229 3.32 11.15 0.48
N ALA A 230 3.66 11.02 1.76
CA ALA A 230 2.92 11.63 2.86
C ALA A 230 2.71 13.13 2.54
N SER A 231 1.51 13.50 2.12
CA SER A 231 1.25 14.87 1.70
C SER A 231 -0.18 15.26 2.03
N LYS A 232 -0.42 15.47 3.32
CA LYS A 232 -0.74 16.79 3.92
C LYS A 232 -1.40 16.59 5.28
N PHE A 233 -0.64 16.84 6.35
CA PHE A 233 -1.02 17.81 7.38
C PHE A 233 0.23 18.11 8.23
N PHE A 234 1.09 18.98 7.72
CA PHE A 234 1.64 20.03 8.57
C PHE A 234 0.44 20.85 9.07
N ARG A 235 -0.20 20.38 10.15
CA ARG A 235 -0.84 21.32 11.08
C ARG A 235 0.27 21.66 12.04
N LEU A 236 0.90 22.80 11.75
CA LEU A 236 1.93 23.43 12.52
C LEU A 236 1.60 23.31 14.01
N GLY A 237 2.54 22.72 14.76
CA GLY A 237 2.72 23.11 16.15
C GLY A 237 3.20 24.55 16.16
N PHE A 238 2.37 25.41 16.72
CA PHE A 238 2.74 26.54 17.55
C PHE A 238 1.75 26.57 18.72
#